data_AF-A0A385T0V6-F1
#
_entry.id   AF-A0A385T0V6-F1
#
_cell.length_a   1.000
_cell.length_b   1.000
_cell.length_c   1.000
_cell.angle_alpha   90.00
_cell.angle_beta   90.00
_cell.angle_gamma   90.00
#
_symmetry.space_group_name_H-M   'P 1'
#
loop_
_entity.id
_entity.type
_entity.pdbx_description
1 polymer ?
#
loop_
_entity_poly.entity_id
_entity_poly.type
_entity_poly.pdbx_seq_one_letter_code
_entity_poly.pdbx_strand_id
1 'polypeptide(L)'
;MTRIYFTLITLSILNSCAGQGPVLEKHESPSGRYTLEIMLGDKANPRDKYGLMFRLIDKEKKQLDYIRTGSSDVMKWAVTWYNDTTIVLDSHDIGSYGWTVNEKGKLISVTSVERPMEDAAVEAFKKKYGKHGLQH
;
A
#
# COMPACT_ATOMS: atom_id res chain seq x y z
N MET A 1 -9.00 38.43 -50.73
CA MET A 1 -8.76 36.98 -50.80
C MET A 1 -7.96 36.56 -49.58
N THR A 2 -8.64 36.04 -48.56
CA THR A 2 -8.10 35.81 -47.21
C THR A 2 -7.63 34.36 -47.12
N ARG A 3 -6.32 34.13 -46.86
CA ARG A 3 -5.78 32.79 -46.60
C ARG A 3 -5.71 32.57 -45.09
N ILE A 4 -6.61 31.72 -44.59
CA ILE A 4 -6.61 31.25 -43.20
C ILE A 4 -5.69 30.02 -43.16
N TYR A 5 -4.54 30.14 -42.51
CA TYR A 5 -3.67 29.01 -42.22
C TYR A 5 -4.20 28.27 -40.99
N PHE A 6 -4.81 27.11 -41.20
CA PHE A 6 -5.22 26.20 -40.13
C PHE A 6 -3.98 25.45 -39.63
N THR A 7 -3.33 25.97 -38.59
CA THR A 7 -2.22 25.29 -37.93
C THR A 7 -2.79 24.17 -37.05
N LEU A 8 -2.69 22.91 -37.50
CA LEU A 8 -2.93 21.73 -36.67
C LEU A 8 -1.82 21.65 -35.60
N ILE A 9 -2.13 22.08 -34.37
CA ILE A 9 -1.33 21.74 -33.18
C ILE A 9 -1.98 20.48 -32.59
N THR A 10 -1.55 19.32 -33.07
CA THR A 10 -1.83 18.04 -32.40
C THR A 10 -0.91 17.92 -31.20
N LEU A 11 -1.43 18.33 -30.04
CA LEU A 11 -0.81 18.23 -28.73
C LEU A 11 -0.77 16.75 -28.30
N SER A 12 0.33 16.06 -28.61
CA SER A 12 0.61 14.69 -28.16
C SER A 12 0.88 14.65 -26.66
N ILE A 13 -0.18 14.61 -25.85
CA ILE A 13 -0.09 14.33 -24.41
C ILE A 13 0.00 12.81 -24.21
N LEU A 14 1.14 12.21 -24.56
CA LEU A 14 1.51 10.86 -24.11
C LEU A 14 2.49 10.99 -22.95
N ASN A 15 2.00 11.51 -21.83
CA ASN A 15 2.71 11.52 -20.55
C ASN A 15 1.80 10.87 -19.50
N SER A 16 1.92 9.56 -19.33
CA SER A 16 1.90 8.89 -18.02
C SER A 16 1.72 7.39 -18.18
N CYS A 17 2.80 6.67 -17.95
CA CYS A 17 2.77 5.45 -17.14
C CYS A 17 4.20 5.19 -16.66
N ALA A 18 4.74 6.15 -15.91
CA ALA A 18 6.07 6.03 -15.33
C ALA A 18 5.97 5.27 -14.00
N GLY A 19 6.34 3.99 -14.03
CA GLY A 19 7.10 3.34 -12.96
C GLY A 19 6.41 3.13 -11.62
N GLN A 20 5.24 2.49 -11.60
CA GLN A 20 4.70 1.95 -10.35
C GLN A 20 4.78 0.42 -10.41
N GLY A 21 5.45 -0.18 -9.41
CA GLY A 21 5.62 -1.63 -9.31
C GLY A 21 4.28 -2.38 -9.32
N PRO A 22 4.28 -3.69 -9.60
CA PRO A 22 3.04 -4.46 -9.55
C PRO A 22 2.43 -4.42 -8.13
N VAL A 23 1.11 -4.29 -8.06
CA VAL A 23 0.37 -4.41 -6.80
C VAL A 23 0.32 -5.89 -6.41
N LEU A 24 0.82 -6.21 -5.22
CA LEU A 24 0.81 -7.55 -4.64
C LEU A 24 -0.56 -7.89 -4.04
N GLU A 25 -1.08 -6.98 -3.21
CA GLU A 25 -2.34 -7.15 -2.50
C GLU A 25 -3.09 -5.83 -2.42
N LYS A 26 -4.43 -5.91 -2.33
CA LYS A 26 -5.30 -4.76 -2.08
C LYS A 26 -6.21 -5.06 -0.89
N HIS A 27 -6.35 -4.09 0.00
CA HIS A 27 -7.18 -4.18 1.19
C HIS A 27 -8.06 -2.94 1.28
N GLU A 28 -9.36 -3.10 1.11
CA GLU A 28 -10.32 -2.01 1.30
C GLU A 28 -10.54 -1.75 2.79
N SER A 29 -10.62 -0.47 3.18
CA SER A 29 -10.97 -0.12 4.56
C SER A 29 -12.42 -0.53 4.86
N PRO A 30 -12.79 -0.82 6.12
CA PRO A 30 -14.15 -1.25 6.45
C PRO A 30 -15.24 -0.27 5.97
N SER A 31 -14.99 1.04 6.02
CA SER A 31 -15.90 2.05 5.46
C SER A 31 -15.88 2.18 3.93
N GLY A 32 -14.98 1.50 3.21
CA GLY A 32 -14.78 1.65 1.76
C GLY A 32 -14.25 3.03 1.32
N ARG A 33 -13.76 3.84 2.27
CA ARG A 33 -13.26 5.20 1.99
C ARG A 33 -11.84 5.18 1.43
N TYR A 34 -11.09 4.16 1.81
CA TYR A 34 -9.70 4.00 1.43
C TYR A 34 -9.46 2.60 0.89
N THR A 35 -8.51 2.49 -0.02
CA THR A 35 -7.89 1.24 -0.43
C THR A 35 -6.41 1.32 -0.13
N LEU A 36 -5.92 0.33 0.62
CA LEU A 36 -4.49 0.12 0.81
C LEU A 36 -4.01 -0.85 -0.26
N GLU A 37 -3.07 -0.40 -1.09
CA GLU A 37 -2.36 -1.26 -2.03
C GLU A 37 -0.96 -1.56 -1.52
N ILE A 38 -0.59 -2.84 -1.53
CA ILE A 38 0.73 -3.32 -1.13
C ILE A 38 1.55 -3.55 -2.39
N MET A 39 2.75 -2.98 -2.42
CA MET A 39 3.63 -3.00 -3.57
C MET A 39 5.07 -3.29 -3.15
N LEU A 40 5.89 -3.68 -4.11
CA LEU A 40 7.34 -3.69 -3.94
C LEU A 40 7.95 -2.34 -4.36
N GLY A 41 9.09 -2.03 -3.75
CA GLY A 41 9.95 -0.94 -4.19
C GLY A 41 10.59 -1.16 -5.55
N ASP A 42 11.58 -0.33 -5.87
CA ASP A 42 12.21 -0.32 -7.18
C ASP A 42 13.02 -1.60 -7.43
N LYS A 43 12.58 -2.40 -8.40
CA LYS A 43 13.24 -3.64 -8.82
C LYS A 43 14.66 -3.42 -9.34
N ALA A 44 14.95 -2.25 -9.90
CA ALA A 44 16.29 -1.90 -10.38
C ALA A 44 17.25 -1.58 -9.23
N ASN A 45 16.74 -1.22 -8.05
CA ASN A 45 17.53 -0.93 -6.88
C ASN A 45 17.67 -2.16 -5.97
N PRO A 46 18.86 -2.76 -5.84
CA PRO A 46 19.06 -3.96 -5.02
C PRO A 46 18.67 -3.79 -3.54
N ARG A 47 18.67 -2.56 -3.02
CA ARG A 47 18.31 -2.24 -1.63
C ARG A 47 16.81 -2.00 -1.42
N ASP A 48 16.02 -2.01 -2.50
CA ASP A 48 14.60 -1.63 -2.45
C ASP A 48 13.68 -2.65 -3.15
N LYS A 49 14.23 -3.49 -4.04
CA LYS A 49 13.47 -4.48 -4.84
C LYS A 49 12.56 -5.43 -4.05
N TYR A 50 12.81 -5.62 -2.76
CA TYR A 50 11.99 -6.45 -1.87
C TYR A 50 11.29 -5.65 -0.77
N GLY A 51 11.50 -4.33 -0.69
CA GLY A 51 10.88 -3.50 0.33
C GLY A 51 9.38 -3.43 0.13
N LEU A 52 8.61 -3.73 1.18
CA LEU A 52 7.16 -3.57 1.15
C LEU A 52 6.80 -2.10 1.29
N MET A 53 5.94 -1.66 0.38
CA MET A 53 5.49 -0.29 0.28
C MET A 53 3.97 -0.24 0.31
N PHE A 54 3.44 0.74 1.02
CA PHE A 54 2.02 0.98 1.14
C PHE A 54 1.66 2.17 0.28
N ARG A 55 0.68 2.00 -0.60
CA ARG A 55 0.04 3.07 -1.36
C ARG A 55 -1.39 3.23 -0.88
N LEU A 56 -1.71 4.41 -0.35
CA LEU A 56 -3.06 4.76 0.08
C LEU A 56 -3.81 5.43 -1.06
N ILE A 57 -4.99 4.92 -1.37
CA ILE A 57 -5.87 5.41 -2.43
C ILE A 57 -7.23 5.76 -1.83
N ASP A 58 -7.86 6.83 -2.28
CA ASP A 58 -9.24 7.18 -1.89
C ASP A 58 -10.30 6.45 -2.76
N LYS A 59 -11.57 6.62 -2.40
CA LYS A 59 -12.72 6.09 -3.14
C LYS A 59 -12.79 6.56 -4.61
N GLU A 60 -12.15 7.68 -4.96
CA GLU A 60 -12.12 8.25 -6.31
C GLU A 60 -10.91 7.72 -7.11
N LYS A 61 -10.19 6.73 -6.55
CA LYS A 61 -8.99 6.11 -7.11
C LYS A 61 -7.80 7.06 -7.20
N LYS A 62 -7.80 8.15 -6.42
CA LYS A 62 -6.67 9.07 -6.31
C LYS A 62 -5.70 8.58 -5.24
N GLN A 63 -4.42 8.56 -5.58
CA GLN A 63 -3.36 8.30 -4.60
C GLN A 63 -3.27 9.46 -3.61
N LEU A 64 -3.40 9.16 -2.32
CA LEU A 64 -3.26 10.11 -1.22
C LEU A 64 -1.85 10.10 -0.62
N ASP A 65 -1.30 8.90 -0.44
CA ASP A 65 0.01 8.75 0.18
C ASP A 65 0.74 7.48 -0.25
N TYR A 66 2.03 7.45 0.07
CA TYR A 66 2.92 6.34 -0.23
C TYR A 66 4.07 6.27 0.77
N ILE A 67 4.25 5.12 1.41
CA ILE A 67 5.30 4.93 2.43
C ILE A 67 6.04 3.61 2.25
N ARG A 68 7.31 3.59 2.67
CA ARG A 68 8.08 2.36 2.86
C ARG A 68 7.87 1.86 4.29
N THR A 69 7.50 0.59 4.44
CA THR A 69 7.17 0.02 5.76
C THR A 69 8.39 -0.39 6.58
N GLY A 70 9.53 -0.62 5.92
CA GLY A 70 10.72 -1.22 6.53
C GLY A 70 10.71 -2.76 6.48
N SER A 71 9.56 -3.40 6.26
CA SER A 71 9.45 -4.83 6.04
C SER A 71 9.88 -5.21 4.62
N SER A 72 10.28 -6.46 4.42
CA SER A 72 10.55 -7.04 3.12
C SER A 72 9.52 -8.11 2.76
N ASP A 73 9.38 -8.36 1.46
CA ASP A 73 8.59 -9.47 0.93
C ASP A 73 9.36 -10.80 0.93
N VAL A 74 10.58 -10.81 1.46
CA VAL A 74 11.39 -12.04 1.63
C VAL A 74 10.91 -12.83 2.85
N MET A 75 10.48 -12.14 3.89
CA MET A 75 9.91 -12.77 5.08
C MET A 75 8.39 -12.84 5.03
N LYS A 76 7.79 -13.62 5.93
CA LYS A 76 6.33 -13.66 6.09
C LYS A 76 5.82 -12.35 6.69
N TRP A 77 4.71 -11.87 6.15
CA TRP A 77 4.06 -10.65 6.61
C TRP A 77 2.55 -10.71 6.32
N ALA A 78 1.75 -10.05 7.14
CA ALA A 78 0.33 -9.88 6.90
C ALA A 78 -0.11 -8.49 7.34
N VAL A 79 -1.05 -7.93 6.60
CA VAL A 79 -1.59 -6.59 6.83
C VAL A 79 -3.10 -6.68 6.93
N THR A 80 -3.70 -5.87 7.79
CA THR A 80 -5.15 -5.70 7.87
C THR A 80 -5.51 -4.30 8.31
N TRP A 81 -6.73 -3.88 8.00
CA TRP A 81 -7.33 -2.72 8.65
C TRP A 81 -7.79 -3.12 10.06
N TYR A 82 -7.36 -2.36 11.06
CA TYR A 82 -7.88 -2.48 12.42
C TYR A 82 -9.22 -1.74 12.57
N ASN A 83 -9.35 -0.59 11.90
CA ASN A 83 -10.58 0.19 11.80
C ASN A 83 -10.59 0.99 10.48
N ASP A 84 -11.51 1.94 10.31
CA ASP A 84 -11.67 2.71 9.07
C ASP A 84 -10.44 3.51 8.62
N THR A 85 -9.54 3.86 9.52
CA THR A 85 -8.40 4.72 9.24
C THR A 85 -7.07 4.11 9.66
N THR A 86 -7.08 3.00 10.37
CA THR A 86 -5.86 2.41 10.96
C THR A 86 -5.54 1.07 10.33
N ILE A 87 -4.31 0.94 9.85
CA ILE A 87 -3.73 -0.26 9.28
C ILE A 87 -2.76 -0.83 10.31
N VAL A 88 -2.72 -2.15 10.42
CA VAL A 88 -1.73 -2.89 11.20
C VAL A 88 -1.05 -3.93 10.32
N LEU A 89 0.26 -4.06 10.49
CA LEU A 89 1.13 -5.01 9.82
C LEU A 89 1.77 -5.87 10.89
N ASP A 90 1.74 -7.19 10.70
CA ASP A 90 2.62 -8.10 11.42
C ASP A 90 3.64 -8.68 10.43
N SER A 91 4.93 -8.57 10.77
CA SER A 91 6.02 -9.01 9.91
C SER A 91 7.09 -9.72 10.72
N HIS A 92 7.59 -10.83 10.20
CA HIS A 92 8.75 -11.51 10.78
C HIS A 92 10.05 -10.69 10.65
N ASP A 93 10.11 -9.67 9.79
CA ASP A 93 11.29 -8.80 9.67
C ASP A 93 11.38 -7.78 10.81
N ILE A 94 10.28 -7.08 11.07
CA ILE A 94 10.27 -5.89 11.93
C ILE A 94 9.35 -6.03 13.14
N GLY A 95 8.51 -7.06 13.20
CA GLY A 95 7.45 -7.18 14.20
C GLY A 95 6.17 -6.47 13.77
N SER A 96 5.35 -6.10 14.75
CA SER A 96 4.06 -5.45 14.52
C SER A 96 4.15 -3.92 14.48
N TYR A 97 3.59 -3.32 13.44
CA TYR A 97 3.57 -1.87 13.21
C TYR A 97 2.18 -1.40 12.79
N GLY A 98 1.86 -0.14 13.08
CA GLY A 98 0.58 0.46 12.71
C GLY A 98 0.72 1.84 12.09
N TRP A 99 -0.20 2.18 11.19
CA TRP A 99 -0.31 3.50 10.58
C TRP A 99 -1.75 3.96 10.58
N THR A 100 -1.98 5.23 10.90
CA THR A 100 -3.30 5.86 10.83
C THR A 100 -3.35 6.91 9.73
N VAL A 101 -4.47 6.97 9.02
CA VAL A 101 -4.75 8.01 8.03
C VAL A 101 -5.19 9.28 8.76
N ASN A 102 -4.40 10.33 8.64
CA ASN A 102 -4.75 11.64 9.21
C ASN A 102 -5.73 12.41 8.31
N GLU A 103 -6.15 13.59 8.78
CA GLU A 103 -7.09 14.47 8.06
C GLU A 103 -6.57 14.95 6.69
N LYS A 104 -5.25 14.92 6.48
CA LYS A 104 -4.60 15.31 5.21
C LYS A 104 -4.44 14.11 4.26
N GLY A 105 -4.98 12.95 4.59
CA GLY A 105 -4.82 11.72 3.82
C GLY A 105 -3.41 11.15 3.86
N LYS A 106 -2.65 11.41 4.94
CA LYS A 106 -1.29 10.88 5.14
C LYS A 106 -1.29 9.73 6.12
N LEU A 107 -0.47 8.72 5.84
CA LEU A 107 -0.19 7.62 6.75
C LEU A 107 0.84 8.08 7.79
N ILE A 108 0.43 8.13 9.05
CA ILE A 108 1.30 8.46 10.17
C ILE A 108 1.49 7.21 11.02
N SER A 109 2.74 6.86 11.33
CA SER A 109 3.04 5.75 12.22
C SER A 109 2.40 5.96 13.60
N VAL A 110 1.74 4.92 14.11
CA VAL A 110 1.25 4.92 15.48
C VAL A 110 2.44 4.72 16.42
N THR A 111 2.59 5.58 17.43
CA THR A 111 3.76 5.56 18.35
C THR A 111 3.88 4.27 19.14
N SER A 112 2.74 3.64 19.48
CA SER A 112 2.69 2.35 20.14
C SER A 112 1.52 1.55 19.59
N VAL A 113 1.79 0.35 19.07
CA VAL A 113 0.76 -0.60 18.68
C VAL A 113 0.17 -1.18 19.96
N GLU A 114 -1.06 -0.81 20.27
CA GLU A 114 -1.76 -1.34 21.45
C GLU A 114 -2.14 -2.81 21.28
N ARG A 115 -2.34 -3.52 22.39
CA ARG A 115 -2.69 -4.97 22.37
C ARG A 115 -3.81 -5.33 21.38
N PRO A 116 -4.95 -4.62 21.31
CA PRO A 116 -6.00 -4.95 20.34
C PRO A 116 -5.56 -4.83 18.87
N MET A 117 -4.64 -3.91 18.57
CA MET A 117 -4.07 -3.75 17.23
C MET A 117 -3.09 -4.88 16.90
N GLU A 118 -2.27 -5.27 17.88
CA GLU A 118 -1.36 -6.41 17.77
C GLU A 118 -2.12 -7.72 17.56
N ASP A 119 -3.17 -7.97 18.34
CA ASP A 119 -4.04 -9.15 18.20
C ASP A 119 -4.64 -9.24 16.79
N ALA A 120 -5.12 -8.12 16.24
CA ALA A 120 -5.64 -8.06 14.87
C ALA A 120 -4.55 -8.36 13.82
N ALA A 121 -3.33 -7.86 14.02
CA ALA A 121 -2.20 -8.11 13.13
C ALA A 121 -1.80 -9.60 13.15
N VAL A 122 -1.70 -10.19 14.34
CA VAL A 122 -1.40 -11.61 14.55
C VAL A 122 -2.50 -12.50 13.99
N GLU A 123 -3.78 -12.13 14.14
CA GLU A 123 -4.88 -12.86 13.53
C GLU A 123 -4.80 -12.85 12.01
N ALA A 124 -4.53 -11.69 11.40
CA ALA A 124 -4.31 -11.58 9.96
C ALA A 124 -3.14 -12.46 9.50
N PHE A 125 -2.05 -12.49 10.27
CA PHE A 125 -0.90 -13.34 10.00
C PHE A 125 -1.24 -14.84 10.06
N LYS A 126 -1.91 -15.27 11.13
CA LYS A 126 -2.39 -16.66 11.28
C LYS A 126 -3.38 -17.03 10.18
N LYS A 127 -4.25 -16.12 9.75
CA LYS A 127 -5.18 -16.37 8.65
C LYS A 127 -4.44 -16.57 7.33
N LYS A 128 -3.41 -15.76 7.05
CA LYS A 128 -2.62 -15.83 5.82
C LYS A 128 -1.72 -17.07 5.75
N TYR A 129 -1.12 -17.49 6.87
CA TYR A 129 -0.09 -18.54 6.88
C TYR A 129 -0.42 -19.80 7.72
N GLY A 130 -1.44 -19.75 8.58
CA GLY A 130 -1.74 -20.81 9.55
C GLY A 130 -2.50 -22.02 9.00
N LYS A 131 -3.05 -21.96 7.78
CA LYS A 131 -3.80 -23.08 7.18
C LYS A 131 -2.95 -24.10 6.40
N HIS A 132 -1.62 -24.10 6.54
CA HIS A 132 -0.73 -25.06 5.87
C HIS A 132 0.21 -25.83 6.83
N GLY A 133 -0.13 -25.91 8.12
CA GLY A 133 0.50 -26.83 9.06
C GLY A 133 -0.49 -27.88 9.53
N LEU A 134 -0.16 -29.16 9.36
CA LEU A 134 -0.93 -30.36 9.71
C LEU A 134 -1.88 -30.89 8.61
N GLN A 135 -1.29 -31.48 7.57
CA GLN A 135 -1.71 -32.84 7.22
C GLN A 135 -0.61 -33.78 7.72
N HIS A 136 -1.04 -34.82 8.44
CA HIS A 136 -0.23 -35.86 9.06
C HIS A 136 0.62 -36.64 8.06
#